data_AF-A0A1S9B1G0-F1
#
_entry.id   AF-A0A1S9B1G0-F1
#
_cell.length_a   1.000
_cell.length_b   1.000
_cell.length_c   1.000
_cell.angle_alpha   90.00
_cell.angle_beta   90.00
_cell.angle_gamma   90.00
#
_symmetry.space_group_name_H-M   'P 1'
#
loop_
_entity.id
_entity.type
_entity.pdbx_description
1 polymer ?
#
loop_
_entity_poly.entity_id
_entity_poly.type
_entity_poly.pdbx_seq_one_letter_code
_entity_poly.pdbx_strand_id
1 'polypeptide(L)'
;MKTVFTLLLPATASLLLSSCNTGLVPGLDQQEQELPQYQLSAPEQEWATPYRLGQEWRFRNEQGYERRYQVKGLSDQQLPGLVTGTKRVGYYQQGLGARLERVDSSYVMRADNVQYTARFSMTAAIPKAAQHEPAASAQLDWGGVHLALPAADDFAHLPTGVRLLPTARFGGRTYSNVLEYARMEPQAPGQWQLRRVYYTKENGVVRFEEVSGAVWTRQ
;
A
#
# COMPACT_ATOMS: atom_id res chain seq x y z
N MET A 1 -68.13 38.43 22.43
CA MET A 1 -69.24 37.49 22.66
C MET A 1 -68.69 36.07 22.66
N LYS A 2 -69.02 35.32 23.71
CA LYS A 2 -68.72 33.89 23.88
C LYS A 2 -69.58 33.07 22.92
N THR A 3 -68.99 32.06 22.27
CA THR A 3 -69.72 30.83 21.96
C THR A 3 -68.77 29.64 22.06
N VAL A 4 -69.05 28.79 23.05
CA VAL A 4 -68.50 27.45 23.25
C VAL A 4 -69.32 26.51 22.36
N PHE A 5 -68.67 25.57 21.66
CA PHE A 5 -69.34 24.36 21.19
C PHE A 5 -68.40 23.16 21.34
N THR A 6 -68.83 22.24 22.18
CA THR A 6 -68.29 20.90 22.46
C THR A 6 -68.86 19.90 21.44
N LEU A 7 -68.26 18.69 21.38
CA LEU A 7 -68.65 17.42 20.73
C LEU A 7 -67.80 17.12 19.49
N LEU A 8 -67.34 15.90 19.18
CA LEU A 8 -67.60 14.55 19.68
C LEU A 8 -66.42 13.67 19.18
N LEU A 9 -65.86 12.79 20.03
CA LEU A 9 -64.91 11.75 19.59
C LEU A 9 -65.63 10.67 18.75
N PRO A 10 -64.98 10.15 17.70
CA PRO A 10 -65.08 8.73 17.37
C PRO A 10 -63.74 8.02 17.59
N ALA A 11 -63.80 6.97 18.42
CA ALA A 11 -62.75 6.00 18.63
C ALA A 11 -62.52 5.18 17.35
N THR A 12 -61.34 5.32 16.75
CA THR A 12 -60.87 4.42 15.70
C THR A 12 -60.24 3.19 16.33
N ALA A 13 -60.94 2.07 16.20
CA ALA A 13 -60.45 0.74 16.56
C ALA A 13 -59.23 0.39 15.68
N SER A 14 -58.04 0.38 16.28
CA SER A 14 -56.85 -0.18 15.67
C SER A 14 -56.92 -1.70 15.72
N LEU A 15 -57.12 -2.32 14.56
CA LEU A 15 -57.01 -3.76 14.34
C LEU A 15 -55.56 -4.19 14.63
N LEU A 16 -55.39 -4.93 15.72
CA LEU A 16 -54.18 -5.70 16.03
C LEU A 16 -54.08 -6.85 15.03
N LEU A 17 -53.24 -6.68 14.00
CA LEU A 17 -52.76 -7.80 13.21
C LEU A 17 -51.73 -8.55 14.05
N SER A 18 -52.19 -9.61 14.70
CA SER A 18 -51.38 -10.68 15.25
C SER A 18 -50.54 -11.30 14.13
N SER A 19 -49.28 -10.90 14.00
CA SER A 19 -48.31 -11.68 13.23
C SER A 19 -48.02 -12.97 14.01
N CYS A 20 -48.38 -14.09 13.39
CA CYS A 20 -48.03 -15.44 13.81
C CYS A 20 -46.50 -15.57 13.84
N ASN A 21 -45.91 -15.37 15.02
CA ASN A 21 -44.52 -15.71 15.26
C ASN A 21 -44.43 -17.21 15.57
N THR A 22 -44.58 -18.03 14.52
CA THR A 22 -44.23 -19.44 14.57
C THR A 22 -42.71 -19.56 14.74
N GLY A 23 -42.27 -19.83 15.96
CA GLY A 23 -40.91 -20.28 16.23
C GLY A 23 -40.69 -21.66 15.64
N LEU A 24 -39.81 -21.77 14.64
CA LEU A 24 -39.20 -23.02 14.19
C LEU A 24 -37.80 -22.72 13.62
N VAL A 25 -36.84 -22.51 14.52
CA VAL A 25 -35.46 -23.07 14.58
C VAL A 25 -34.65 -22.19 15.56
N PRO A 26 -34.50 -22.59 16.84
CA PRO A 26 -33.48 -22.03 17.71
C PRO A 26 -32.13 -22.60 17.25
N GLY A 27 -31.22 -21.75 16.75
CA GLY A 27 -29.87 -22.19 16.36
C GLY A 27 -29.26 -21.59 15.09
N LEU A 28 -29.92 -20.60 14.46
CA LEU A 28 -29.33 -19.81 13.36
C LEU A 28 -28.68 -18.50 13.81
N ASP A 29 -28.56 -18.29 15.12
CA ASP A 29 -27.61 -17.32 15.68
C ASP A 29 -26.22 -18.00 15.73
N GLN A 30 -25.74 -18.50 14.58
CA GLN A 30 -24.30 -18.67 14.43
C GLN A 30 -23.75 -17.27 14.51
N GLN A 31 -23.23 -16.91 15.69
CA GLN A 31 -22.36 -15.76 15.89
C GLN A 31 -21.54 -15.61 14.61
N GLU A 32 -21.77 -14.54 13.86
CA GLU A 32 -20.81 -14.09 12.85
C GLU A 32 -19.51 -13.94 13.61
N GLN A 33 -18.69 -14.98 13.58
CA GLN A 33 -17.46 -15.01 14.34
C GLN A 33 -16.58 -13.97 13.65
N GLU A 34 -16.48 -12.80 14.27
CA GLU A 34 -15.65 -11.71 13.77
C GLU A 34 -14.23 -12.27 13.57
N LEU A 35 -13.86 -12.43 12.31
CA LEU A 35 -12.56 -12.98 11.96
C LEU A 35 -11.48 -11.98 12.40
N PRO A 36 -10.32 -12.45 12.90
CA PRO A 36 -9.22 -11.56 13.26
C PRO A 36 -8.85 -10.61 12.12
N GLN A 37 -8.66 -9.34 12.45
CA GLN A 37 -8.23 -8.30 11.52
C GLN A 37 -6.86 -7.77 11.95
N TYR A 38 -5.88 -7.86 11.06
CA TYR A 38 -4.53 -7.37 11.28
C TYR A 38 -4.34 -6.03 10.56
N GLN A 39 -3.99 -4.99 11.30
CA GLN A 39 -3.81 -3.64 10.76
C GLN A 39 -2.33 -3.27 10.80
N LEU A 40 -1.92 -2.40 9.88
CA LEU A 40 -0.59 -1.80 9.93
C LEU A 40 -0.53 -0.80 11.08
N SER A 41 0.53 -0.88 11.86
CA SER A 41 0.84 0.13 12.88
C SER A 41 1.20 1.47 12.24
N ALA A 42 1.11 2.56 13.00
CA ALA A 42 1.46 3.89 12.48
C ALA A 42 2.91 3.96 11.94
N PRO A 43 3.95 3.42 12.63
CA PRO A 43 5.32 3.42 12.10
C PRO A 43 5.48 2.65 10.79
N GLU A 44 4.71 1.57 10.59
CA GLU A 44 4.69 0.82 9.32
C GLU A 44 4.03 1.66 8.24
N GLN A 45 2.87 2.29 8.52
CA GLN A 45 2.17 3.16 7.57
C GLN A 45 3.01 4.35 7.10
N GLU A 46 3.96 4.84 7.90
CA GLU A 46 4.87 5.91 7.50
C GLU A 46 5.72 5.55 6.28
N TRP A 47 5.95 4.27 5.98
CA TRP A 47 6.60 3.85 4.72
C TRP A 47 5.78 4.21 3.48
N ALA A 48 4.47 4.44 3.64
CA ALA A 48 3.60 4.92 2.56
C ALA A 48 3.69 6.45 2.34
N THR A 49 4.40 7.20 3.21
CA THR A 49 4.51 8.67 3.15
C THR A 49 4.90 9.24 1.78
N PRO A 50 5.84 8.65 1.01
CA PRO A 50 6.24 9.13 -0.31
C PRO A 50 5.16 9.04 -1.39
N TYR A 51 4.06 8.33 -1.10
CA TYR A 51 3.06 7.90 -2.08
C TYR A 51 1.70 8.55 -1.80
N ARG A 52 1.60 9.86 -2.04
CA ARG A 52 0.32 10.59 -1.98
C ARG A 52 -0.26 10.71 -3.38
N LEU A 53 -1.58 10.63 -3.54
CA LEU A 53 -2.21 10.74 -4.84
C LEU A 53 -1.81 12.08 -5.51
N GLY A 54 -1.35 12.02 -6.76
CA GLY A 54 -0.86 13.19 -7.49
C GLY A 54 0.57 13.62 -7.14
N GLN A 55 1.20 13.05 -6.11
CA GLN A 55 2.61 13.34 -5.76
C GLN A 55 3.52 13.00 -6.94
N GLU A 56 4.39 13.96 -7.27
CA GLU A 56 5.34 13.82 -8.36
C GLU A 56 6.76 13.55 -7.87
N TRP A 57 7.45 12.70 -8.62
CA TRP A 57 8.82 12.29 -8.46
C TRP A 57 9.62 12.71 -9.68
N ARG A 58 10.45 13.76 -9.53
CA ARG A 58 11.23 14.37 -10.62
C ARG A 58 12.69 14.00 -10.52
N PHE A 59 13.22 13.34 -11.54
CA PHE A 59 14.61 12.94 -11.62
C PHE A 59 15.30 13.63 -12.78
N ARG A 60 16.53 14.09 -12.58
CA ARG A 60 17.37 14.66 -13.62
C ARG A 60 18.68 13.89 -13.76
N ASN A 61 19.15 13.73 -14.99
CA ASN A 61 20.46 13.14 -15.27
C ASN A 61 21.51 14.20 -15.63
N GLU A 62 22.75 13.75 -15.82
CA GLU A 62 23.90 14.64 -16.12
C GLU A 62 23.77 15.36 -17.47
N GLN A 63 23.06 14.76 -18.44
CA GLN A 63 22.77 15.35 -19.74
C GLN A 63 21.62 16.38 -19.67
N GLY A 64 21.01 16.56 -18.50
CA GLY A 64 19.95 17.52 -18.26
C GLY A 64 18.55 17.03 -18.60
N TYR A 65 18.38 15.78 -19.02
CA TYR A 65 17.06 15.17 -19.24
C TYR A 65 16.33 14.97 -17.92
N GLU A 66 15.00 15.06 -17.97
CA GLU A 66 14.12 14.88 -16.83
C GLU A 66 13.23 13.65 -17.01
N ARG A 67 12.98 12.93 -15.92
CA ARG A 67 11.94 11.90 -15.80
C ARG A 67 10.99 12.26 -14.68
N ARG A 68 9.69 12.15 -14.93
CA ARG A 68 8.66 12.49 -13.94
C ARG A 68 7.77 11.28 -13.74
N TYR A 69 7.64 10.84 -12.49
CA TYR A 69 6.70 9.79 -12.11
C TYR A 69 5.64 10.40 -11.20
N GLN A 70 4.36 10.14 -11.46
CA GLN A 70 3.27 10.61 -10.63
C GLN A 70 2.54 9.42 -10.02
N VAL A 71 2.19 9.52 -8.73
CA VAL A 71 1.30 8.55 -8.09
C VAL A 71 -0.11 8.72 -8.67
N LYS A 72 -0.57 7.71 -9.41
CA LYS A 72 -1.86 7.69 -10.13
C LYS A 72 -2.91 6.81 -9.47
N GLY A 73 -2.51 5.92 -8.58
CA GLY A 73 -3.42 5.05 -7.86
C GLY A 73 -2.94 4.78 -6.44
N LEU A 74 -3.88 4.70 -5.51
CA LEU A 74 -3.69 4.26 -4.15
C LEU A 74 -4.69 3.14 -3.86
N SER A 75 -4.30 2.21 -2.99
CA SER A 75 -5.18 1.17 -2.49
C SER A 75 -4.96 1.01 -0.99
N ASP A 76 -6.05 0.93 -0.24
CA ASP A 76 -6.09 0.48 1.15
C ASP A 76 -7.21 -0.56 1.23
N GLN A 77 -6.84 -1.82 1.43
CA GLN A 77 -7.73 -2.96 1.28
C GLN A 77 -7.56 -3.95 2.42
N GLN A 78 -8.65 -4.58 2.83
CA GLN A 78 -8.60 -5.77 3.67
C GLN A 78 -8.43 -7.00 2.78
N LEU A 79 -7.27 -7.64 2.86
CA LEU A 79 -6.90 -8.81 2.09
C LEU A 79 -7.29 -10.07 2.86
N PRO A 80 -8.10 -10.98 2.30
CA PRO A 80 -8.48 -12.22 2.97
C PRO A 80 -7.31 -13.20 3.03
N GLY A 81 -7.08 -13.76 4.20
CA GLY A 81 -6.13 -14.85 4.43
C GLY A 81 -6.85 -16.18 4.61
N LEU A 82 -6.37 -17.23 3.93
CA LEU A 82 -6.97 -18.55 4.01
C LEU A 82 -6.39 -19.35 5.18
N VAL A 83 -7.23 -20.17 5.83
CA VAL A 83 -6.76 -21.17 6.79
C VAL A 83 -6.01 -22.26 6.03
N THR A 84 -4.78 -22.57 6.48
CA THR A 84 -3.90 -23.58 5.88
C THR A 84 -4.63 -24.89 5.62
N GLY A 85 -4.51 -25.41 4.39
CA GLY A 85 -5.16 -26.66 3.98
C GLY A 85 -6.65 -26.53 3.66
N THR A 86 -7.23 -25.32 3.67
CA THR A 86 -8.65 -25.09 3.37
C THR A 86 -8.85 -23.93 2.40
N LYS A 87 -10.08 -23.78 1.89
CA LYS A 87 -10.52 -22.59 1.12
C LYS A 87 -11.29 -21.57 1.98
N ARG A 88 -11.31 -21.74 3.30
CA ARG A 88 -12.04 -20.85 4.21
C ARG A 88 -11.16 -19.66 4.59
N VAL A 89 -11.76 -18.47 4.60
CA VAL A 89 -11.11 -17.27 5.14
C VAL A 89 -10.97 -17.44 6.65
N GLY A 90 -9.75 -17.26 7.16
CA GLY A 90 -9.44 -17.35 8.58
C GLY A 90 -9.16 -16.01 9.23
N TYR A 91 -8.78 -15.00 8.44
CA TYR A 91 -8.45 -13.65 8.91
C TYR A 91 -8.48 -12.65 7.75
N TYR A 92 -8.44 -11.36 8.09
CA TYR A 92 -8.17 -10.27 7.16
C TYR A 92 -6.89 -9.54 7.57
N GLN A 93 -6.13 -9.04 6.61
CA GLN A 93 -4.97 -8.19 6.85
C GLN A 93 -5.02 -6.95 5.99
N GLN A 94 -4.64 -5.81 6.55
CA GLN A 94 -4.56 -4.56 5.81
C GLN A 94 -3.44 -4.62 4.78
N GLY A 95 -3.75 -4.20 3.56
CA GLY A 95 -2.81 -4.00 2.47
C GLY A 95 -2.87 -2.58 1.96
N LEU A 96 -1.74 -1.88 1.99
CA LEU A 96 -1.54 -0.59 1.34
C LEU A 96 -0.83 -0.80 -0.01
N GLY A 97 -1.16 0.05 -0.98
CA GLY A 97 -0.50 0.04 -2.27
C GLY A 97 -0.53 1.39 -2.95
N ALA A 98 0.48 1.64 -3.78
CA ALA A 98 0.54 2.81 -4.62
C ALA A 98 1.09 2.46 -6.00
N ARG A 99 0.52 3.08 -7.04
CA ARG A 99 0.95 2.94 -8.43
C ARG A 99 1.46 4.27 -8.94
N LEU A 100 2.70 4.29 -9.38
CA LEU A 100 3.37 5.43 -9.99
C LEU A 100 3.48 5.19 -11.49
N GLU A 101 3.21 6.21 -12.28
CA GLU A 101 3.33 6.19 -13.74
C GLU A 101 4.24 7.31 -14.20
N ARG A 102 5.06 7.06 -15.22
CA ARG A 102 5.86 8.09 -15.87
C ARG A 102 4.96 9.04 -16.66
N VAL A 103 5.12 10.35 -16.48
CA VAL A 103 4.25 11.41 -17.06
C VAL A 103 5.00 12.41 -17.96
N ASP A 104 6.32 12.27 -18.12
CA ASP A 104 7.11 13.06 -19.07
C ASP A 104 7.13 12.47 -20.50
N SER A 105 6.62 11.26 -20.70
CA SER A 105 6.38 10.68 -22.01
C SER A 105 4.88 10.72 -22.34
N SER A 106 4.53 10.97 -23.61
CA SER A 106 3.15 10.91 -24.13
C SER A 106 2.57 9.47 -24.17
N TYR A 107 3.12 8.57 -23.36
CA TYR A 107 2.88 7.13 -23.43
C TYR A 107 1.71 6.71 -22.53
N VAL A 108 0.54 6.71 -23.13
CA VAL A 108 -0.64 6.03 -22.62
C VAL A 108 -0.60 4.58 -23.13
N MET A 109 -0.59 3.61 -22.21
CA MET A 109 -0.84 2.18 -22.42
C MET A 109 -0.12 1.50 -23.60
N ARG A 110 1.16 1.16 -23.43
CA ARG A 110 1.84 0.18 -24.30
C ARG A 110 2.14 -1.11 -23.55
N ALA A 111 2.32 -2.21 -24.29
CA ALA A 111 2.59 -3.54 -23.73
C ALA A 111 3.89 -3.60 -22.88
N ASP A 112 4.79 -2.63 -23.03
CA ASP A 112 6.02 -2.43 -22.26
C ASP A 112 5.85 -1.53 -21.01
N ASN A 113 4.62 -1.40 -20.49
CA ASN A 113 4.27 -0.54 -19.35
C ASN A 113 5.14 -0.73 -18.09
N VAL A 114 5.67 -1.93 -17.86
CA VAL A 114 6.55 -2.22 -16.70
C VAL A 114 7.80 -1.33 -16.62
N GLN A 115 8.24 -0.76 -17.75
CA GLN A 115 9.36 0.20 -17.80
C GLN A 115 8.99 1.59 -17.28
N TYR A 116 7.71 1.91 -17.33
CA TYR A 116 7.15 3.24 -17.07
C TYR A 116 6.35 3.30 -15.77
N THR A 117 6.26 2.18 -15.05
CA THR A 117 5.52 2.09 -13.79
C THR A 117 6.40 1.64 -12.65
N ALA A 118 6.05 2.12 -11.46
CA ALA A 118 6.53 1.58 -10.21
C ALA A 118 5.33 1.27 -9.31
N ARG A 119 5.41 0.21 -8.51
CA ARG A 119 4.35 -0.20 -7.59
C ARG A 119 4.93 -0.39 -6.20
N PHE A 120 4.41 0.35 -5.24
CA PHE A 120 4.63 0.09 -3.83
C PHE A 120 3.52 -0.81 -3.31
N SER A 121 3.85 -1.75 -2.43
CA SER A 121 2.86 -2.52 -1.68
C SER A 121 3.38 -2.84 -0.28
N MET A 122 2.47 -2.82 0.68
CA MET A 122 2.74 -3.18 2.07
C MET A 122 1.57 -3.95 2.66
N THR A 123 1.84 -5.00 3.43
CA THR A 123 0.81 -5.83 4.06
C THR A 123 1.11 -6.06 5.54
N ALA A 124 0.10 -5.93 6.40
CA ALA A 124 0.23 -6.14 7.83
C ALA A 124 0.77 -7.55 8.15
N ALA A 125 1.56 -7.66 9.22
CA ALA A 125 2.05 -8.94 9.69
C ALA A 125 0.94 -9.75 10.36
N ILE A 126 1.03 -11.08 10.23
CA ILE A 126 0.15 -12.03 10.92
C ILE A 126 0.96 -12.62 12.09
N PRO A 127 0.58 -12.39 13.35
CA PRO A 127 1.27 -12.97 14.50
C PRO A 127 1.23 -14.51 14.42
N LYS A 128 2.40 -15.15 14.32
CA LYS A 128 2.52 -16.60 14.46
C LYS A 128 2.86 -16.93 15.92
N ALA A 129 2.06 -17.77 16.56
CA ALA A 129 2.15 -18.07 18.01
C ALA A 129 3.51 -18.62 18.50
N ALA A 130 4.41 -19.06 17.61
CA ALA A 130 5.70 -19.67 17.96
C ALA A 130 6.92 -18.98 17.33
N GLN A 131 6.73 -17.87 16.59
CA GLN A 131 7.79 -17.20 15.88
C GLN A 131 7.71 -15.70 16.13
N HIS A 132 8.79 -15.13 16.68
CA HIS A 132 9.10 -13.71 16.51
C HIS A 132 9.41 -13.47 15.02
N GLU A 133 8.38 -13.55 14.17
CA GLU A 133 8.48 -13.27 12.74
C GLU A 133 7.75 -11.98 12.40
N PRO A 134 8.26 -11.27 11.38
CA PRO A 134 8.54 -9.86 11.49
C PRO A 134 7.31 -8.99 11.30
N ALA A 135 7.51 -7.72 11.64
CA ALA A 135 6.86 -6.55 11.06
C ALA A 135 6.37 -6.74 9.62
N ALA A 136 5.38 -5.94 9.22
CA ALA A 136 4.76 -5.92 7.89
C ALA A 136 5.70 -6.27 6.71
N SER A 137 5.16 -6.84 5.64
CA SER A 137 5.92 -6.98 4.40
C SER A 137 5.79 -5.69 3.59
N ALA A 138 6.88 -5.06 3.18
CA ALA A 138 6.87 -3.86 2.33
C ALA A 138 7.82 -4.03 1.14
N GLN A 139 7.38 -3.61 -0.05
CA GLN A 139 8.18 -3.71 -1.27
C GLN A 139 7.92 -2.59 -2.27
N LEU A 140 8.89 -2.35 -3.15
CA LEU A 140 8.77 -1.53 -4.35
C LEU A 140 9.17 -2.35 -5.58
N ASP A 141 8.23 -2.52 -6.51
CA ASP A 141 8.47 -3.09 -7.83
C ASP A 141 8.69 -1.96 -8.83
N TRP A 142 9.84 -1.91 -9.51
CA TRP A 142 10.10 -0.86 -10.49
C TRP A 142 11.06 -1.33 -11.57
N GLY A 143 10.69 -1.22 -12.84
CA GLY A 143 11.63 -1.43 -13.94
C GLY A 143 12.17 -2.86 -13.99
N GLY A 144 11.35 -3.85 -13.61
CA GLY A 144 11.73 -5.27 -13.59
C GLY A 144 12.56 -5.70 -12.38
N VAL A 145 12.69 -4.87 -11.34
CA VAL A 145 13.32 -5.26 -10.08
C VAL A 145 12.33 -5.19 -8.91
N HIS A 146 12.56 -6.04 -7.91
CA HIS A 146 11.82 -6.08 -6.65
C HIS A 146 12.72 -5.60 -5.51
N LEU A 147 12.31 -4.55 -4.80
CA LEU A 147 13.04 -4.01 -3.65
C LEU A 147 12.27 -4.34 -2.37
N ALA A 148 12.80 -5.24 -1.55
CA ALA A 148 12.28 -5.45 -0.20
C ALA A 148 12.64 -4.24 0.68
N LEU A 149 11.65 -3.65 1.36
CA LEU A 149 11.79 -2.51 2.25
C LEU A 149 11.68 -2.98 3.72
N PRO A 150 12.46 -2.42 4.66
CA PRO A 150 12.40 -2.82 6.07
C PRO A 150 11.18 -2.18 6.74
N ALA A 151 10.05 -2.91 6.85
CA ALA A 151 8.78 -2.29 7.25
C ALA A 151 8.70 -1.78 8.71
N ALA A 152 9.62 -2.18 9.61
CA ALA A 152 9.64 -1.71 11.02
C ALA A 152 10.89 -0.92 11.42
N ASP A 153 11.55 -0.24 10.48
CA ASP A 153 12.80 0.49 10.76
C ASP A 153 13.88 -0.41 11.41
N ASP A 154 13.76 -1.73 11.23
CA ASP A 154 14.75 -2.72 11.65
C ASP A 154 15.90 -2.73 10.65
N PHE A 155 16.76 -1.73 10.77
CA PHE A 155 17.98 -1.64 9.97
C PHE A 155 19.08 -2.60 10.43
N ALA A 156 18.86 -3.37 11.52
CA ALA A 156 19.81 -4.41 11.93
C ALA A 156 19.70 -5.65 11.01
N HIS A 157 18.54 -5.88 10.40
CA HIS A 157 18.27 -7.03 9.54
C HIS A 157 17.90 -6.61 8.11
N LEU A 158 18.83 -5.92 7.44
CA LEU A 158 18.62 -5.52 6.05
C LEU A 158 18.61 -6.73 5.10
N PRO A 159 17.84 -6.68 4.00
CA PRO A 159 17.89 -7.70 2.96
C PRO A 159 19.29 -7.86 2.36
N THR A 160 19.61 -9.06 1.87
CA THR A 160 20.88 -9.33 1.20
C THR A 160 21.13 -8.35 0.06
N GLY A 161 22.33 -7.76 0.01
CA GLY A 161 22.70 -6.81 -1.04
C GLY A 161 22.18 -5.38 -0.82
N VAL A 162 21.51 -5.13 0.31
CA VAL A 162 21.11 -3.79 0.77
C VAL A 162 22.08 -3.30 1.82
N ARG A 163 22.49 -2.03 1.72
CA ARG A 163 23.27 -1.36 2.77
C ARG A 163 22.57 -0.09 3.23
N LEU A 164 22.62 0.20 4.52
CA LEU A 164 22.21 1.49 5.06
C LEU A 164 23.38 2.48 4.96
N LEU A 165 23.13 3.61 4.32
CA LEU A 165 23.99 4.79 4.39
C LEU A 165 23.37 5.75 5.41
N PRO A 166 24.06 6.06 6.52
CA PRO A 166 23.54 7.00 7.52
C PRO A 166 23.19 8.35 6.90
N THR A 167 24.03 8.82 5.97
CA THR A 167 23.83 10.04 5.19
C THR A 167 24.33 9.86 3.77
N ALA A 168 23.61 10.39 2.78
CA ALA A 168 24.08 10.51 1.40
C ALA A 168 23.65 11.83 0.77
N ARG A 169 24.46 12.36 -0.17
CA ARG A 169 24.16 13.60 -0.88
C ARG A 169 23.90 13.34 -2.35
N PHE A 170 22.72 13.70 -2.83
CA PHE A 170 22.34 13.59 -4.24
C PHE A 170 21.64 14.87 -4.70
N GLY A 171 22.02 15.39 -5.88
CA GLY A 171 21.30 16.52 -6.49
C GLY A 171 21.36 17.80 -5.65
N GLY A 172 22.42 17.97 -4.87
CA GLY A 172 22.57 19.08 -3.92
C GLY A 172 21.89 18.88 -2.57
N ARG A 173 20.99 17.91 -2.42
CA ARG A 173 20.25 17.59 -1.19
C ARG A 173 20.94 16.51 -0.38
N THR A 174 20.89 16.62 0.95
CA THR A 174 21.36 15.59 1.89
C THR A 174 20.17 14.78 2.36
N TYR A 175 20.32 13.47 2.34
CA TYR A 175 19.33 12.50 2.79
C TYR A 175 19.91 11.68 3.94
N SER A 176 19.07 11.33 4.92
CA SER A 176 19.42 10.47 6.04
C SER A 176 18.83 9.07 5.85
N ASN A 177 19.45 8.06 6.45
CA ASN A 177 18.99 6.67 6.45
C ASN A 177 18.66 6.15 5.04
N VAL A 178 19.62 6.30 4.12
CA VAL A 178 19.44 5.91 2.72
C VAL A 178 19.74 4.43 2.56
N LEU A 179 18.75 3.68 2.13
CA LEU A 179 18.90 2.29 1.72
C LEU A 179 19.46 2.25 0.30
N GLU A 180 20.60 1.61 0.12
CA GLU A 180 21.20 1.38 -1.18
C GLU A 180 21.08 -0.09 -1.59
N TYR A 181 20.44 -0.31 -2.72
CA TYR A 181 20.25 -1.59 -3.39
C TYR A 181 21.30 -1.68 -4.51
N ALA A 182 22.46 -2.27 -4.23
CA ALA A 182 23.64 -2.17 -5.10
C ALA A 182 23.84 -3.34 -6.07
N ARG A 183 23.14 -4.46 -5.87
CA ARG A 183 23.28 -5.71 -6.63
C ARG A 183 21.91 -6.25 -7.03
N MET A 184 21.21 -5.47 -7.84
CA MET A 184 19.94 -5.92 -8.41
C MET A 184 20.23 -6.72 -9.68
N GLU A 185 19.72 -7.94 -9.77
CA GLU A 185 19.75 -8.72 -10.99
C GLU A 185 18.55 -8.33 -11.86
N PRO A 186 18.77 -7.80 -13.08
CA PRO A 186 17.68 -7.51 -14.00
C PRO A 186 16.91 -8.79 -14.34
N GLN A 187 15.59 -8.78 -14.19
CA GLN A 187 14.75 -9.93 -14.57
C GLN A 187 14.59 -10.08 -16.09
N ALA A 188 14.95 -9.05 -16.85
CA ALA A 188 14.89 -9.05 -18.31
C ALA A 188 16.07 -8.27 -18.91
N PRO A 189 16.50 -8.59 -20.14
CA PRO A 189 17.52 -7.82 -20.83
C PRO A 189 17.01 -6.41 -21.18
N GLY A 190 17.82 -5.38 -20.92
CA GLY A 190 17.49 -4.01 -21.31
C GLY A 190 18.43 -2.97 -20.70
N GLN A 191 18.81 -1.95 -21.47
CA GLN A 191 19.69 -0.86 -21.02
C GLN A 191 19.03 0.09 -20.00
N TRP A 192 17.70 0.06 -19.92
CA TRP A 192 16.86 0.82 -19.00
C TRP A 192 16.63 0.12 -17.64
N GLN A 193 17.11 -1.12 -17.50
CA GLN A 193 16.97 -1.90 -16.27
C GLN A 193 17.72 -1.22 -15.13
N LEU A 194 17.15 -1.27 -13.92
CA LEU A 194 17.78 -0.68 -12.75
C LEU A 194 18.97 -1.56 -12.31
N ARG A 195 20.14 -0.94 -12.17
CA ARG A 195 21.36 -1.54 -11.61
C ARG A 195 21.54 -1.19 -10.14
N ARG A 196 21.19 0.04 -9.78
CA ARG A 196 21.29 0.54 -8.40
C ARG A 196 20.14 1.47 -8.06
N VAL A 197 19.60 1.35 -6.84
CA VAL A 197 18.57 2.27 -6.32
C VAL A 197 18.97 2.76 -4.93
N TYR A 198 18.71 4.03 -4.68
CA TYR A 198 18.82 4.68 -3.37
C TYR A 198 17.43 5.09 -2.91
N TYR A 199 17.00 4.59 -1.78
CA TYR A 199 15.64 4.74 -1.24
C TYR A 199 15.68 5.32 0.18
N THR A 200 14.70 6.13 0.53
CA THR A 200 14.48 6.64 1.90
C THR A 200 13.01 6.50 2.27
N LYS A 201 12.71 6.27 3.56
CA LYS A 201 11.34 6.21 4.08
C LYS A 201 10.55 7.48 3.78
N GLU A 202 11.18 8.65 3.90
CA GLU A 202 10.52 9.96 3.75
C GLU A 202 10.26 10.36 2.29
N ASN A 203 11.20 10.07 1.38
CA ASN A 203 11.16 10.59 0.00
C ASN A 203 10.94 9.50 -1.07
N GLY A 204 10.91 8.23 -0.68
CA GLY A 204 10.93 7.10 -1.61
C GLY A 204 12.28 7.03 -2.32
N VAL A 205 12.28 6.82 -3.64
CA VAL A 205 13.53 6.77 -4.41
C VAL A 205 14.10 8.16 -4.62
N VAL A 206 15.37 8.33 -4.21
CA VAL A 206 16.12 9.59 -4.27
C VAL A 206 17.22 9.59 -5.34
N ARG A 207 17.65 8.41 -5.79
CA ARG A 207 18.57 8.24 -6.92
C ARG A 207 18.44 6.83 -7.46
N PHE A 208 18.65 6.66 -8.76
CA PHE A 208 18.83 5.33 -9.35
C PHE A 208 19.84 5.39 -10.50
N GLU A 209 20.33 4.22 -10.86
CA GLU A 209 21.27 4.00 -11.95
C GLU A 209 20.78 2.86 -12.81
N GLU A 210 20.87 3.04 -14.13
CA GLU A 210 20.49 2.04 -15.12
C GLU A 210 21.70 1.20 -15.57
N VAL A 211 21.46 0.03 -16.16
CA VAL A 211 22.51 -0.82 -16.74
C VAL A 211 23.35 -0.06 -17.78
N SER A 212 22.74 0.88 -18.51
CA SER A 212 23.43 1.79 -19.44
C SER A 212 24.47 2.70 -18.80
N GLY A 213 24.49 2.82 -17.47
CA GLY A 213 25.31 3.79 -16.73
C GLY A 213 24.64 5.16 -16.55
N ALA A 214 23.43 5.36 -17.07
CA ALA A 214 22.68 6.58 -16.82
C ALA A 214 22.30 6.70 -15.34
N VAL A 215 22.66 7.82 -14.74
CA VAL A 215 22.35 8.15 -13.34
C VAL A 215 21.24 9.19 -13.29
N TRP A 216 20.22 8.89 -12.50
CA TRP A 216 19.04 9.73 -12.33
C TRP A 216 18.92 10.15 -10.88
N THR A 217 18.92 11.46 -10.63
CA THR A 217 18.93 12.01 -9.27
C THR A 217 17.67 12.83 -9.01
N ARG A 218 17.07 12.63 -7.84
CA ARG A 218 15.89 13.37 -7.40
C ARG A 218 16.19 14.86 -7.25
N GLN A 219 15.29 15.70 -7.78
CA GLN A 219 15.28 17.15 -7.58
C GLN A 219 14.55 17.49 -6.28
#